data_AF-A0A1B6L395-F1
#
_entry.id   AF-A0A1B6L395-F1
#
_cell.length_a   1.000
_cell.length_b   1.000
_cell.length_c   1.000
_cell.angle_alpha   90.00
_cell.angle_beta   90.00
_cell.angle_gamma   90.00
#
_symmetry.space_group_name_H-M   'P 1'
#
loop_
_entity.id
_entity.type
_entity.pdbx_description
1 polymer ?
#
loop_
_entity_poly.entity_id
_entity_poly.type
_entity_poly.pdbx_seq_one_letter_code
_entity_poly.pdbx_strand_id
1 'polypeptide(L)'
;WGYDDEWGSEHFIDGESFAVEIHAVHYDCKYDTFEEAAEEKDGLAVLTIFAEAVPNDNELLNPLCDLLPNVTKADSKVQLSAREGLQWVGSGIKLNHHYYTYPGSLTTDPYTENVIFILLPEAITLSCAQLAAFRRIRGD
;
A
#
# COMPACT_ATOMS: atom_id res chain seq x y z
N TRP A 1 -5.08 -3.77 5.16
CA TRP A 1 -5.65 -3.08 6.35
C TRP A 1 -6.32 -4.11 7.25
N GLY A 2 -6.41 -3.84 8.55
CA GLY A 2 -7.04 -4.73 9.52
C GLY A 2 -8.36 -4.20 10.09
N TYR A 3 -8.81 -4.83 11.18
CA TYR A 3 -10.12 -4.56 11.78
C TYR A 3 -10.14 -3.28 12.63
N ASP A 4 -9.01 -2.92 13.23
CA ASP A 4 -8.85 -1.75 14.09
C ASP A 4 -7.71 -0.85 13.60
N ASP A 5 -7.49 0.24 14.35
CA ASP A 5 -6.57 1.32 14.02
C ASP A 5 -5.11 1.05 14.42
N GLU A 6 -4.82 -0.10 15.05
CA GLU A 6 -3.49 -0.45 15.54
C GLU A 6 -2.90 -1.66 14.79
N TRP A 7 -3.74 -2.60 14.35
CA TRP A 7 -3.34 -3.85 13.73
C TRP A 7 -3.88 -3.99 12.31
N GLY A 8 -3.04 -3.70 11.32
CA GLY A 8 -3.45 -3.81 9.92
C GLY A 8 -2.37 -3.82 8.85
N SER A 9 -1.10 -3.72 9.23
CA SER A 9 0.06 -3.97 8.35
C SER A 9 0.36 -5.46 8.22
N GLU A 10 1.02 -5.85 7.14
CA GLU A 10 1.52 -7.21 6.95
C GLU A 10 2.89 -7.38 7.62
N HIS A 11 3.76 -6.38 7.47
CA HIS A 11 5.05 -6.29 8.12
C HIS A 11 4.93 -5.68 9.53
N PHE A 12 5.93 -6.01 10.34
CA PHE A 12 6.12 -5.49 11.69
C PHE A 12 7.53 -4.90 11.79
N ILE A 13 7.65 -3.76 12.47
CA ILE A 13 8.95 -3.16 12.81
C ILE A 13 9.10 -3.25 14.32
N ASP A 14 10.17 -3.89 14.79
CA ASP A 14 10.42 -4.14 16.22
C ASP A 14 9.26 -4.83 16.95
N GLY A 15 8.46 -5.62 16.22
CA GLY A 15 7.30 -6.33 16.76
C GLY A 15 5.99 -5.53 16.76
N GLU A 16 6.02 -4.26 16.34
CA GLU A 16 4.85 -3.38 16.28
C GLU A 16 4.19 -3.42 14.89
N SER A 17 2.86 -3.40 14.87
CA SER A 17 2.04 -3.27 13.66
C SER A 17 1.68 -1.81 13.39
N PHE A 18 1.24 -1.53 12.17
CA PHE A 18 0.66 -0.24 11.78
C PHE A 18 -0.80 -0.41 11.37
N ALA A 19 -1.57 0.68 11.35
CA ALA A 19 -2.98 0.67 10.99
C ALA A 19 -3.22 0.13 9.56
N VAL A 20 -2.33 0.52 8.64
CA VAL A 20 -2.36 0.12 7.23
C VAL A 20 -0.95 -0.03 6.70
N GLU A 21 -0.78 -1.00 5.81
CA GLU A 21 0.36 -1.09 4.91
C GLU A 21 -0.10 -0.92 3.47
N ILE A 22 0.70 -0.19 2.70
CA ILE A 22 0.40 0.12 1.30
C ILE A 22 1.57 -0.35 0.42
N HIS A 23 1.25 -1.05 -0.65
CA HIS A 23 2.21 -1.55 -1.63
C HIS A 23 2.12 -0.76 -2.93
N ALA A 24 3.23 -0.13 -3.34
CA ALA A 24 3.44 0.31 -4.70
C ALA A 24 4.30 -0.74 -5.42
N VAL A 25 3.65 -1.53 -6.27
CA VAL A 25 4.27 -2.66 -6.99
C VAL A 25 4.91 -2.15 -8.29
N HIS A 26 6.17 -2.51 -8.50
CA HIS A 26 6.98 -2.18 -9.67
C HIS A 26 7.51 -3.46 -10.32
N TYR A 27 7.82 -3.39 -11.61
CA TYR A 27 8.54 -4.44 -12.33
C TYR A 27 9.79 -3.89 -13.04
N ASP A 28 10.80 -4.73 -13.22
CA ASP A 28 12.05 -4.37 -13.90
C ASP A 28 11.79 -4.10 -15.38
N CYS A 29 12.22 -2.94 -15.87
CA CYS A 29 12.01 -2.49 -17.24
C CYS A 29 12.85 -3.25 -18.29
N LYS A 30 13.69 -4.20 -17.88
CA LYS A 30 14.31 -5.16 -18.80
C LYS A 30 13.30 -6.17 -19.37
N TYR A 31 12.14 -6.32 -18.74
CA TYR A 31 11.01 -7.14 -19.22
C TYR A 31 9.97 -6.27 -19.92
N ASP A 32 9.30 -6.81 -20.94
CA ASP A 32 8.35 -6.05 -21.75
C ASP A 32 7.00 -5.87 -21.04
N THR A 33 6.62 -6.81 -20.18
CA THR A 33 5.36 -6.76 -19.44
C THR A 33 5.51 -7.13 -17.96
N PHE A 34 4.50 -6.74 -17.17
CA PHE A 34 4.42 -7.15 -15.76
C PHE A 34 4.32 -8.67 -15.63
N GLU A 35 3.55 -9.32 -16.50
CA GLU A 35 3.33 -10.77 -16.47
C GLU A 35 4.64 -11.53 -16.70
N GLU A 36 5.47 -11.09 -17.64
CA GLU A 36 6.80 -11.67 -17.88
C GLU A 36 7.71 -11.48 -16.67
N ALA A 37 7.79 -10.27 -16.14
CA ALA A 37 8.59 -9.97 -14.96
C ALA A 37 8.13 -10.78 -13.72
N ALA A 38 6.83 -10.99 -13.56
CA ALA A 38 6.27 -11.72 -12.43
C ALA A 38 6.61 -13.23 -12.42
N GLU A 39 7.15 -13.78 -13.51
CA GLU A 39 7.67 -15.17 -13.56
C GLU A 39 9.16 -15.25 -13.23
N GLU A 40 9.85 -14.12 -13.13
CA GLU A 40 11.30 -14.03 -13.04
C GLU A 40 11.76 -13.60 -11.64
N LYS A 41 12.88 -14.16 -11.17
CA LYS A 41 13.36 -14.01 -9.78
C LYS A 41 13.71 -12.59 -9.35
N ASP A 42 14.07 -11.74 -10.30
CA ASP A 42 14.42 -10.34 -10.09
C ASP A 42 13.47 -9.38 -10.80
N GLY A 43 12.27 -9.86 -11.14
CA GLY A 43 11.31 -9.09 -11.92
C GLY A 43 10.50 -8.08 -11.12
N LEU A 44 10.30 -8.28 -9.81
CA LEU A 44 9.40 -7.43 -9.02
C LEU A 44 10.11 -6.70 -7.88
N ALA A 45 9.70 -5.46 -7.65
CA ALA A 45 10.05 -4.68 -6.47
C ALA A 45 8.79 -4.05 -5.85
N VAL A 46 8.64 -4.18 -4.53
CA VAL A 46 7.51 -3.61 -3.79
C VAL A 46 8.01 -2.52 -2.86
N LEU A 47 7.59 -1.29 -3.10
CA LEU A 47 7.76 -0.19 -2.16
C LEU A 47 6.62 -0.23 -1.15
N THR A 48 6.97 -0.46 0.10
CA THR A 48 6.05 -0.58 1.23
C THR A 48 6.03 0.72 2.02
N ILE A 49 4.83 1.27 2.23
CA ILE A 49 4.57 2.48 3.02
C ILE A 49 3.62 2.12 4.15
N PHE A 50 4.03 2.41 5.39
CA PHE A 50 3.18 2.25 6.56
C PHE A 50 2.32 3.48 6.79
N ALA A 51 1.17 3.29 7.44
CA ALA A 51 0.36 4.39 7.92
C ALA A 51 -0.21 4.16 9.33
N GLU A 52 -0.19 5.22 10.13
CA GLU A 52 -0.77 5.27 11.48
C GLU A 52 -2.09 6.04 11.51
N ALA A 53 -2.96 5.64 12.44
CA ALA A 53 -4.22 6.33 12.70
C ALA A 53 -3.99 7.57 13.59
N VAL A 54 -4.49 8.72 13.15
CA VAL A 54 -4.49 9.97 13.93
C VAL A 54 -5.88 10.63 13.92
N PRO A 55 -6.14 11.67 14.73
CA PRO A 55 -7.45 12.33 14.69
C PRO A 55 -7.74 13.14 13.42
N ASN A 56 -6.71 13.61 12.71
CA ASN A 56 -6.85 14.54 11.58
C ASN A 56 -6.69 13.83 10.23
N ASP A 57 -7.45 14.29 9.22
CA ASP A 57 -7.37 13.74 7.86
C ASP A 57 -6.01 14.01 7.22
N ASN A 58 -5.54 13.04 6.43
CA ASN A 58 -4.49 13.27 5.47
C ASN A 58 -5.08 13.81 4.17
N GLU A 59 -4.92 15.11 3.94
CA GLU A 59 -5.50 15.80 2.78
C GLU A 59 -5.03 15.22 1.43
N LEU A 60 -3.83 14.63 1.37
CA LEU A 60 -3.31 14.00 0.15
C LEU A 60 -4.09 12.72 -0.22
N LEU A 61 -4.75 12.09 0.75
CA LEU A 61 -5.57 10.90 0.54
C LEU A 61 -7.05 11.21 0.31
N ASN A 62 -7.50 12.45 0.50
CA ASN A 62 -8.91 12.83 0.33
C ASN A 62 -9.46 12.46 -1.05
N PRO A 63 -8.78 12.72 -2.18
CA PRO A 63 -9.32 12.34 -3.50
C PRO A 63 -9.60 10.84 -3.65
N LEU A 64 -8.79 9.98 -3.01
CA LEU A 64 -9.04 8.54 -2.98
C LEU A 64 -10.20 8.22 -2.02
N CYS A 65 -10.15 8.76 -0.80
CA CYS A 65 -11.14 8.49 0.26
C CYS A 65 -12.56 8.91 -0.14
N ASP A 66 -12.71 10.04 -0.85
CA ASP A 66 -13.99 10.56 -1.34
C ASP A 66 -14.66 9.63 -2.36
N LEU A 67 -13.86 8.80 -3.05
CA LEU A 67 -14.34 7.84 -4.05
C LEU A 67 -14.65 6.46 -3.47
N LEU A 68 -14.10 6.10 -2.30
CA LEU A 68 -14.31 4.78 -1.68
C LEU A 68 -15.79 4.39 -1.49
N PRO A 69 -16.73 5.29 -1.14
CA PRO A 69 -18.15 4.93 -1.00
C PRO A 69 -18.77 4.36 -2.29
N ASN A 70 -18.20 4.70 -3.45
CA ASN A 70 -18.69 4.24 -4.75
C ASN A 70 -18.14 2.86 -5.15
N VAL A 71 -17.16 2.33 -4.40
CA VAL A 71 -16.50 1.05 -4.68
C VAL A 71 -16.58 0.05 -3.52
N THR A 72 -17.75 -0.03 -2.86
CA THR A 72 -17.94 -0.87 -1.67
C THR A 72 -18.23 -2.35 -1.97
N LYS A 73 -18.48 -2.71 -3.23
CA LYS A 73 -18.80 -4.08 -3.67
C LYS A 73 -17.69 -4.61 -4.58
N ALA A 74 -17.50 -5.92 -4.59
CA ALA A 74 -16.63 -6.56 -5.58
C ALA A 74 -16.99 -6.11 -7.01
N ASP A 75 -15.96 -6.02 -7.86
CA ASP A 75 -16.02 -5.59 -9.26
C ASP A 75 -16.50 -4.16 -9.55
N SER A 76 -16.88 -3.38 -8.54
CA SER A 76 -17.24 -1.97 -8.72
C SER A 76 -15.99 -1.10 -8.99
N LYS A 77 -16.14 -0.07 -9.83
CA LYS A 77 -15.02 0.75 -10.33
C LYS A 77 -15.39 2.23 -10.37
N VAL A 78 -14.40 3.07 -10.13
CA VAL A 78 -14.44 4.53 -10.28
C VAL A 78 -13.15 5.00 -10.94
N GLN A 79 -13.17 6.21 -11.49
CA GLN A 79 -11.99 6.82 -12.11
C GLN A 79 -11.35 7.81 -11.14
N LEU A 80 -10.04 7.71 -10.99
CA LEU A 80 -9.19 8.64 -10.25
C LEU A 80 -7.98 8.95 -11.12
N SER A 81 -7.55 10.22 -11.19
CA SER A 81 -6.37 10.54 -11.98
C SER A 81 -5.11 9.96 -11.32
N ALA A 82 -4.12 9.59 -12.12
CA ALA A 82 -2.84 9.07 -11.59
C ALA A 82 -2.17 10.06 -10.62
N ARG A 83 -2.31 11.37 -10.88
CA ARG A 83 -1.79 12.41 -10.00
C ARG A 83 -2.44 12.37 -8.62
N GLU A 84 -3.77 12.32 -8.57
CA GLU A 84 -4.50 12.27 -7.30
C GLU A 84 -4.32 10.93 -6.58
N GLY A 85 -4.21 9.83 -7.35
CA GLY A 85 -4.00 8.49 -6.81
C GLY A 85 -2.60 8.24 -6.26
N LEU A 86 -1.59 9.03 -6.65
CA LEU A 86 -0.18 8.80 -6.27
C LEU A 86 0.44 9.94 -5.44
N GLN A 87 -0.27 11.06 -5.22
CA GLN A 87 0.31 12.22 -4.51
C GLN A 87 0.74 11.90 -3.06
N TRP A 88 0.06 10.96 -2.39
CA TRP A 88 0.40 10.50 -1.04
C TRP A 88 1.62 9.56 -1.01
N VAL A 89 1.93 8.87 -2.12
CA VAL A 89 3.16 8.06 -2.22
C VAL A 89 4.38 8.96 -2.06
N GLY A 90 4.32 10.13 -2.70
CA GLY A 90 5.38 11.14 -2.61
C GLY A 90 5.61 11.67 -1.20
N SER A 91 4.61 11.71 -0.32
CA SER A 91 4.82 12.13 1.07
C SER A 91 5.55 11.06 1.87
N GLY A 92 5.22 9.78 1.67
CA GLY A 92 5.95 8.66 2.29
C GLY A 92 7.43 8.66 1.91
N ILE A 93 7.74 8.84 0.61
CA ILE A 93 9.11 8.92 0.12
C ILE A 93 9.86 10.13 0.71
N LYS A 94 9.22 11.30 0.83
CA LYS A 94 9.87 12.51 1.37
C LYS A 94 10.12 12.43 2.87
N LEU A 95 9.26 11.73 3.60
CA LEU A 95 9.37 11.53 5.05
C LEU A 95 10.55 10.63 5.40
N ASN A 96 10.88 9.69 4.53
CA ASN A 96 11.87 8.65 4.78
C ASN A 96 13.22 8.94 4.12
N HIS A 97 14.28 8.91 4.92
CA HIS A 97 15.67 9.00 4.43
C HIS A 97 16.43 7.67 4.47
N HIS A 98 15.82 6.65 5.09
CA HIS A 98 16.33 5.30 5.23
C HIS A 98 15.24 4.30 4.86
N TYR A 99 15.64 3.08 4.53
CA TYR A 99 14.73 1.99 4.21
C TYR A 99 15.32 0.65 4.64
N TYR A 100 14.46 -0.33 4.91
CA TYR A 100 14.85 -1.72 4.98
C TYR A 100 14.62 -2.39 3.63
N THR A 101 15.45 -3.35 3.26
CA THR A 101 15.24 -4.13 2.03
C THR A 101 15.64 -5.57 2.21
N TYR A 102 14.87 -6.48 1.61
CA TYR A 102 15.15 -7.90 1.63
C TYR A 102 14.41 -8.61 0.47
N PRO A 103 14.91 -9.76 0.00
CA PRO A 103 14.18 -10.61 -0.93
C PRO A 103 13.05 -11.35 -0.21
N GLY A 104 11.87 -11.39 -0.82
CA GLY A 104 10.68 -12.05 -0.30
C GLY A 104 9.80 -12.61 -1.42
N SER A 105 8.53 -12.83 -1.10
CA SER A 105 7.52 -13.35 -2.02
C SER A 105 6.37 -12.38 -2.23
N LEU A 106 5.49 -12.71 -3.18
CA LEU A 106 4.13 -12.16 -3.16
C LEU A 106 3.45 -12.49 -1.82
N THR A 107 2.68 -11.55 -1.26
CA THR A 107 1.87 -11.76 -0.03
C THR A 107 0.49 -12.35 -0.32
N THR A 108 0.17 -12.51 -1.60
CA THR A 108 -1.02 -13.20 -2.11
C THR A 108 -0.62 -14.35 -3.04
N ASP A 109 -1.53 -15.29 -3.27
CA ASP A 109 -1.36 -16.35 -4.27
C ASP A 109 -0.85 -15.76 -5.60
N PRO A 110 0.17 -16.36 -6.26
CA PRO A 110 0.78 -17.67 -6.01
C PRO A 110 1.93 -17.71 -5.00
N TYR A 111 2.19 -16.64 -4.22
CA TYR A 111 3.28 -16.58 -3.22
C TYR A 111 4.69 -16.83 -3.79
N THR A 112 4.92 -16.49 -5.07
CA THR A 112 6.21 -16.67 -5.74
C THR A 112 7.30 -15.86 -5.03
N GLU A 113 8.45 -16.49 -4.76
CA GLU A 113 9.64 -15.87 -4.17
C GLU A 113 10.45 -15.09 -5.22
N ASN A 114 9.93 -13.95 -5.66
CA ASN A 114 10.56 -13.11 -6.67
C ASN A 114 10.38 -11.60 -6.47
N VAL A 115 10.18 -11.19 -5.22
CA VAL A 115 9.96 -9.79 -4.85
C VAL A 115 11.14 -9.25 -4.07
N ILE A 116 11.67 -8.09 -4.45
CA ILE A 116 12.49 -7.27 -3.55
C ILE A 116 11.59 -6.29 -2.80
N PHE A 117 11.51 -6.45 -1.48
CA PHE A 117 10.79 -5.49 -0.64
C PHE A 117 11.68 -4.29 -0.30
N ILE A 118 11.07 -3.10 -0.29
CA ILE A 118 11.67 -1.83 0.12
C ILE A 118 10.71 -1.18 1.12
N LEU A 119 11.01 -1.26 2.41
CA LEU A 119 10.15 -0.75 3.47
C LEU A 119 10.60 0.64 3.90
N LEU A 120 9.67 1.61 3.85
CA LEU A 120 9.85 2.95 4.39
C LEU A 120 9.39 2.97 5.87
N PRO A 121 10.30 3.03 6.86
CA PRO A 121 9.96 2.80 8.27
C PRO A 121 9.16 3.92 8.94
N GLU A 122 9.27 5.16 8.48
CA GLU A 122 8.50 6.29 8.99
C GLU A 122 7.11 6.29 8.33
N ALA A 123 6.07 6.10 9.15
CA ALA A 123 4.70 6.00 8.69
C ALA A 123 4.11 7.36 8.25
N ILE A 124 3.31 7.34 7.19
CA ILE A 124 2.38 8.45 6.91
C ILE A 124 1.20 8.37 7.88
N THR A 125 0.35 9.38 7.89
CA THR A 125 -0.85 9.38 8.75
C THR A 125 -2.12 9.24 7.93
N LEU A 126 -3.15 8.61 8.50
CA LEU A 126 -4.54 8.66 8.04
C LEU A 126 -5.44 8.95 9.23
N SER A 127 -6.60 9.57 9.01
CA SER A 127 -7.56 9.66 10.12
C SER A 127 -8.27 8.35 10.40
N CYS A 128 -8.76 8.18 11.62
CA CYS A 128 -9.68 7.08 11.96
C CYS A 128 -10.91 7.05 11.03
N ALA A 129 -11.38 8.21 10.56
CA ALA A 129 -12.51 8.31 9.64
C ALA A 129 -12.15 7.84 8.22
N GLN A 130 -10.96 8.21 7.73
CA GLN A 130 -10.43 7.73 6.45
C GLN A 130 -10.23 6.21 6.49
N LEU A 131 -9.65 5.66 7.57
CA LEU A 131 -9.51 4.22 7.77
C LEU A 131 -10.86 3.49 7.80
N ALA A 132 -11.85 4.06 8.48
CA ALA A 132 -13.20 3.51 8.51
C ALA A 132 -13.85 3.48 7.11
N ALA A 133 -13.46 4.35 6.17
CA ALA A 133 -13.93 4.30 4.79
C ALA A 133 -13.37 3.07 4.04
N PHE A 134 -12.08 2.75 4.21
CA PHE A 134 -11.48 1.52 3.65
C PHE A 134 -12.18 0.27 4.19
N ARG A 135 -12.45 0.21 5.49
CA ARG A 135 -13.12 -0.94 6.14
C ARG A 135 -14.58 -1.14 5.71
N ARG A 136 -15.17 -0.24 4.92
CA ARG A 136 -16.51 -0.42 4.31
C ARG A 136 -16.48 -1.20 3.01
N ILE A 137 -15.32 -1.36 2.38
CA ILE A 137 -15.13 -2.18 1.19
C ILE A 137 -15.31 -3.65 1.59
N ARG A 138 -16.16 -4.38 0.87
CA ARG A 138 -16.45 -5.78 1.14
C ARG A 138 -15.80 -6.66 0.08
N GLY A 139 -15.12 -7.71 0.54
CA GLY A 139 -14.79 -8.85 -0.31
C GLY A 139 -16.04 -9.68 -0.62
N ASP A 140 -15.88 -10.63 -1.54
CA ASP A 140 -16.89 -11.67 -1.80
C ASP A 140 -17.10 -12.61 -0.60
#